data_AF-A0A4Q6BJY0-F1
#
_entry.id   AF-A0A4Q6BJY0-F1
#
_cell.length_a   1.000
_cell.length_b   1.000
_cell.length_c   1.000
_cell.angle_alpha   90.00
_cell.angle_beta   90.00
_cell.angle_gamma   90.00
#
_symmetry.space_group_name_H-M   'P 1'
#
loop_
_entity.id
_entity.type
_entity.pdbx_description
1 polymer ?
#
loop_
_entity_poly.entity_id
_entity_poly.type
_entity_poly.pdbx_seq_one_letter_code
_entity_poly.pdbx_strand_id
1 'polypeptide(L)'
;MSTGVRTFIGQKKKIGFVCSGGAIKAGAFHLGVALALRSRGFKFGHGMTKAGEPPRVFDPMEISCYVGSSAGSVITSYLAAGYSMENIFNSFVGKKPEQPIDAIPRVL
;
A
#
# COMPACT_ATOMS: atom_id res chain seq x y z
N MET A 1 23.30 16.34 29.06
CA MET A 1 23.20 15.99 27.62
C MET A 1 22.46 14.67 27.52
N SER A 2 21.18 14.68 27.15
CA SER A 2 20.36 13.46 27.01
C SER A 2 20.75 12.77 25.70
N THR A 3 21.45 11.64 25.79
CA THR A 3 21.74 10.78 24.65
C THR A 3 20.44 10.13 24.20
N GLY A 4 19.83 10.68 23.14
CA GLY A 4 18.61 10.13 22.54
C GLY A 4 18.82 8.67 22.17
N VAL A 5 18.11 7.77 22.86
CA VAL A 5 18.12 6.35 22.60
C VAL A 5 17.65 6.13 21.16
N ARG A 6 18.57 5.77 20.27
CA ARG A 6 18.21 5.32 18.92
C ARG A 6 17.58 3.94 19.07
N THR A 7 16.26 3.89 19.09
CA THR A 7 15.50 2.64 19.15
C THR A 7 15.78 1.84 17.88
N PHE A 8 16.54 0.76 18.02
CA PHE A 8 16.83 -0.15 16.92
C PHE A 8 15.59 -1.03 16.67
N ILE A 9 14.90 -0.83 15.55
CA ILE A 9 13.76 -1.65 15.17
C ILE A 9 14.34 -2.97 14.63
N GLY A 10 14.26 -4.05 15.43
CA GLY A 10 14.67 -5.39 14.98
C GLY A 10 13.87 -5.85 13.75
N GLN A 11 14.45 -6.77 12.96
CA GLN A 11 13.80 -7.31 11.76
C GLN A 11 12.42 -7.88 12.09
N LYS A 12 11.38 -7.29 11.48
CA LYS A 12 10.01 -7.75 11.61
C LYS A 12 9.75 -8.82 10.55
N LYS A 13 9.11 -9.92 10.95
CA LYS A 13 8.77 -11.04 10.04
C LYS A 13 7.77 -10.64 8.95
N LYS A 14 6.90 -9.66 9.23
CA LYS A 14 5.88 -9.16 8.31
C LYS A 14 5.48 -7.74 8.71
N ILE A 15 5.39 -6.82 7.75
CA ILE A 15 4.90 -5.46 7.99
C ILE A 15 3.42 -5.39 7.60
N GLY A 16 2.61 -4.83 8.51
CA GLY A 16 1.20 -4.58 8.30
C GLY A 16 0.92 -3.11 8.01
N PHE A 17 0.02 -2.85 7.08
CA PHE A 17 -0.53 -1.53 6.79
C PHE A 17 -2.00 -1.49 7.19
N VAL A 18 -2.28 -0.70 8.24
CA VAL A 18 -3.59 -0.61 8.89
C VAL A 18 -4.24 0.72 8.55
N CYS A 19 -5.39 0.68 7.89
CA CYS A 19 -6.17 1.85 7.48
C CYS A 19 -7.50 1.90 8.25
N SER A 20 -7.74 2.98 9.00
CA SER A 20 -9.00 3.19 9.69
C SER A 20 -10.12 3.64 8.74
N GLY A 21 -11.37 3.61 9.23
CA GLY A 21 -12.48 4.29 8.58
C GLY A 21 -12.43 5.81 8.80
N GLY A 22 -13.26 6.54 8.05
CA GLY A 22 -13.37 8.01 8.18
C GLY A 22 -13.88 8.71 6.93
N ALA A 23 -14.78 8.05 6.20
CA ALA A 23 -15.30 8.48 4.89
C ALA A 23 -14.19 8.72 3.84
N ILE A 24 -14.56 9.36 2.71
CA ILE A 24 -13.68 9.50 1.54
C ILE A 24 -12.37 10.23 1.84
N LYS A 25 -12.37 11.17 2.78
CA LYS A 25 -11.17 11.93 3.20
C LYS A 25 -10.12 11.02 3.84
N ALA A 26 -10.54 10.01 4.61
CA ALA A 26 -9.63 9.04 5.19
C ALA A 26 -8.96 8.17 4.12
N GLY A 27 -9.67 7.83 3.05
CA GLY A 27 -9.10 7.11 1.91
C GLY A 27 -7.94 7.87 1.27
N ALA A 28 -8.13 9.16 0.98
CA ALA A 28 -7.08 10.03 0.44
C ALA A 28 -5.90 10.20 1.40
N PHE A 29 -6.18 10.36 2.70
CA PHE A 29 -5.15 10.44 3.74
C PHE A 29 -4.29 9.16 3.79
N HIS A 30 -4.91 7.98 3.85
CA HIS A 30 -4.19 6.71 3.89
C HIS A 30 -3.36 6.48 2.62
N LEU A 31 -3.86 6.89 1.46
CA LEU A 31 -3.10 6.81 0.21
C LEU A 31 -1.89 7.76 0.20
N GLY A 32 -2.04 8.97 0.75
CA GLY A 32 -0.92 9.90 0.95
C GLY A 32 0.16 9.34 1.88
N VAL A 33 -0.25 8.68 2.96
CA VAL A 33 0.69 7.97 3.86
C VAL A 33 1.40 6.83 3.11
N ALA A 34 0.68 6.05 2.29
CA ALA A 34 1.26 4.98 1.49
C ALA A 34 2.32 5.50 0.50
N LEU A 35 2.07 6.63 -0.17
CA LEU A 35 3.01 7.29 -1.06
C LEU A 35 4.27 7.76 -0.32
N ALA A 36 4.10 8.33 0.89
CA ALA A 36 5.22 8.76 1.74
C ALA A 36 6.05 7.58 2.25
N LEU A 37 5.43 6.45 2.58
CA LEU A 37 6.14 5.22 2.92
C LEU A 37 6.94 4.71 1.71
N ARG A 38 6.33 4.72 0.52
CA ARG A 38 7.01 4.33 -0.72
C ARG A 38 8.23 5.20 -1.01
N SER A 39 8.13 6.52 -0.82
CA SER A 39 9.29 7.43 -0.99
C SER A 39 10.40 7.22 0.05
N ARG A 40 10.09 6.57 1.17
CA ARG A 40 11.05 6.13 2.20
C ARG A 40 11.61 4.73 1.97
N GLY A 41 11.27 4.09 0.85
CA GLY A 41 11.80 2.78 0.46
C GLY A 41 10.93 1.59 0.87
N PHE A 42 9.73 1.81 1.43
CA PHE A 42 8.78 0.72 1.63
C PHE A 42 8.22 0.24 0.29
N LYS A 43 8.11 -1.07 0.13
CA LYS A 43 7.46 -1.71 -1.03
C LYS A 43 6.07 -2.18 -0.63
N PHE A 44 5.13 -2.11 -1.56
CA PHE A 44 3.77 -2.60 -1.34
C PHE A 44 3.61 -3.88 -2.15
N GLY A 45 3.57 -5.03 -1.46
CA GLY A 45 3.37 -6.33 -2.08
C GLY A 45 1.88 -6.60 -2.34
N HIS A 46 1.57 -7.54 -3.22
CA HIS A 46 0.20 -7.96 -3.50
C HIS A 46 -0.02 -9.41 -3.06
N GLY A 47 -1.27 -9.77 -2.81
CA GLY A 47 -1.66 -11.11 -2.36
C GLY A 47 -1.81 -12.13 -3.49
N MET A 48 -1.77 -11.69 -4.75
CA MET A 48 -1.94 -12.58 -5.91
C MET A 48 -0.64 -13.35 -6.18
N THR A 49 -0.53 -14.57 -5.65
CA THR A 49 0.50 -15.55 -6.06
C THR A 49 -0.07 -16.42 -7.18
N LYS A 50 0.70 -16.65 -8.24
CA LYS A 50 0.27 -17.58 -9.29
C LYS A 50 0.37 -19.01 -8.78
N ALA A 51 -0.53 -19.87 -9.25
CA ALA A 51 -0.48 -21.29 -8.92
C ALA A 51 0.86 -21.87 -9.39
N GLY A 52 1.59 -22.52 -8.47
CA GLY A 52 2.90 -23.13 -8.74
C GLY A 52 4.12 -22.25 -8.44
N GLU A 53 3.94 -21.00 -8.00
CA GLU A 53 5.05 -20.17 -7.53
C GLU A 53 5.52 -20.62 -6.13
N PRO A 54 6.84 -20.59 -5.85
CA PRO A 54 7.36 -20.90 -4.53
C PRO A 54 6.83 -19.89 -3.48
N PRO A 55 6.81 -20.26 -2.19
CA PRO A 55 6.40 -19.34 -1.13
C PRO A 55 7.16 -18.01 -1.22
N ARG A 56 6.43 -16.90 -1.34
CA ARG A 56 7.01 -15.55 -1.47
C ARG A 56 7.84 -15.23 -0.23
N VAL A 57 9.12 -14.95 -0.43
CA VAL A 57 10.00 -14.39 0.61
C VAL A 57 9.75 -12.89 0.65
N PHE A 58 9.16 -12.41 1.75
CA PHE A 58 8.88 -10.99 1.92
C PHE A 58 10.16 -10.22 2.22
N ASP A 59 10.39 -9.12 1.51
CA ASP A 59 11.47 -8.18 1.81
C ASP A 59 11.19 -7.53 3.18
N PRO A 60 12.21 -7.32 4.05
CA PRO A 60 12.04 -6.61 5.32
C PRO A 60 11.39 -5.23 5.24
N MET A 61 11.41 -4.57 4.06
CA MET A 61 10.74 -3.30 3.79
C MET A 61 9.45 -3.44 2.99
N GLU A 62 8.94 -4.66 2.81
CA GLU A 62 7.71 -4.94 2.08
C GLU A 62 6.49 -5.06 3.01
N ILE A 63 5.49 -4.27 2.69
CA ILE A 63 4.15 -4.34 3.27
C ILE A 63 3.37 -5.42 2.53
N SER A 64 3.00 -6.48 3.23
CA SER A 64 2.28 -7.63 2.66
C SER A 64 1.06 -8.06 3.48
N CYS A 65 0.77 -7.34 4.55
CA CYS A 65 -0.45 -7.51 5.33
C CYS A 65 -1.23 -6.20 5.28
N TYR A 66 -2.49 -6.29 4.84
CA TYR A 66 -3.37 -5.13 4.72
C TYR A 66 -4.58 -5.33 5.61
N VAL A 67 -4.89 -4.34 6.44
CA VAL A 67 -6.05 -4.35 7.34
C VAL A 67 -6.78 -3.03 7.17
N GLY A 68 -8.06 -3.07 6.84
CA GLY A 68 -8.83 -1.86 6.60
C GLY A 68 -10.27 -1.95 7.07
N SER A 69 -10.85 -0.80 7.42
CA SER A 69 -12.28 -0.66 7.74
C SER A 69 -12.92 0.48 6.95
N SER A 70 -14.13 0.29 6.43
CA SER A 70 -14.88 1.29 5.63
C SER A 70 -14.03 1.89 4.49
N ALA A 71 -13.78 3.20 4.47
CA ALA A 71 -12.90 3.81 3.46
C ALA A 71 -11.49 3.20 3.44
N GLY A 72 -10.96 2.80 4.61
CA GLY A 72 -9.69 2.10 4.70
C GLY A 72 -9.73 0.71 4.08
N SER A 73 -10.86 -0.03 4.18
CA SER A 73 -10.97 -1.37 3.59
C SER A 73 -10.89 -1.30 2.07
N VAL A 74 -11.54 -0.30 1.46
CA VAL A 74 -11.49 -0.06 0.01
C VAL A 74 -10.05 0.14 -0.46
N ILE A 75 -9.28 1.02 0.18
CA ILE A 75 -7.87 1.27 -0.18
C ILE A 75 -7.03 0.01 -0.02
N THR A 76 -7.16 -0.69 1.11
CA THR A 76 -6.41 -1.91 1.37
C THR A 76 -6.74 -3.04 0.41
N SER A 77 -8.00 -3.16 -0.02
CA SER A 77 -8.42 -4.15 -1.00
C SER A 77 -7.79 -3.89 -2.37
N TYR A 78 -7.74 -2.64 -2.82
CA TYR A 78 -7.06 -2.30 -4.08
C TYR A 78 -5.55 -2.57 -4.01
N LEU A 79 -4.89 -2.21 -2.92
CA LEU A 79 -3.46 -2.50 -2.73
C LEU A 79 -3.18 -4.01 -2.68
N ALA A 80 -4.01 -4.78 -1.97
CA ALA A 80 -3.90 -6.23 -1.89
C ALA A 80 -4.13 -6.92 -3.26
N ALA A 81 -5.04 -6.38 -4.06
CA ALA A 81 -5.29 -6.77 -5.45
C ALA A 81 -4.20 -6.26 -6.42
N GLY A 82 -3.16 -5.61 -5.91
CA GLY A 82 -2.01 -5.18 -6.70
C GLY A 82 -2.25 -3.91 -7.51
N TYR A 83 -3.31 -3.14 -7.30
CA TYR A 83 -3.44 -1.87 -8.01
C TYR A 83 -2.36 -0.88 -7.54
N SER A 84 -1.68 -0.23 -8.49
CA SER A 84 -0.77 0.86 -8.18
C SER A 84 -1.49 2.02 -7.45
N MET A 85 -0.76 2.72 -6.59
CA MET A 85 -1.29 3.86 -5.83
C MET A 85 -1.82 4.96 -6.76
N GLU A 86 -1.18 5.14 -7.91
CA GLU A 86 -1.57 6.08 -8.96
C GLU A 86 -2.94 5.73 -9.54
N ASN A 87 -3.20 4.45 -9.84
CA ASN A 87 -4.51 4.02 -10.35
C ASN A 87 -5.61 4.30 -9.33
N ILE A 88 -5.34 3.98 -8.06
CA ILE A 88 -6.28 4.22 -6.98
C ILE A 88 -6.56 5.72 -6.88
N PHE A 89 -5.51 6.55 -6.83
CA PHE A 89 -5.63 8.00 -6.74
C PHE A 89 -6.46 8.57 -7.90
N ASN A 90 -6.10 8.23 -9.15
CA ASN A 90 -6.76 8.71 -10.36
C ASN A 90 -8.24 8.32 -10.40
N SER A 91 -8.59 7.13 -9.91
CA SER A 91 -9.98 6.67 -9.82
C SER A 91 -10.80 7.52 -8.84
N PHE A 92 -10.21 7.94 -7.71
CA PHE A 92 -10.90 8.76 -6.71
C PHE A 92 -11.09 10.22 -7.14
N VAL A 93 -10.16 10.79 -7.93
CA VAL A 93 -10.27 12.17 -8.42
C VAL A 93 -11.07 12.28 -9.72
N GLY A 94 -11.60 11.17 -10.25
CA GLY A 94 -12.38 11.16 -11.49
C GLY A 94 -11.58 11.61 -12.72
N LYS A 95 -10.25 11.46 -12.70
CA LYS A 95 -9.43 11.75 -13.88
C LYS A 95 -9.80 10.76 -14.98
N LYS A 96 -10.25 11.28 -16.13
CA LYS A 96 -10.41 10.44 -17.32
C LYS A 96 -9.02 9.94 -17.74
N PRO A 97 -8.88 8.68 -18.13
CA PRO A 97 -7.62 8.19 -18.69
C PRO A 97 -7.28 9.02 -19.92
N GLU A 98 -6.17 9.74 -19.88
CA GLU A 98 -5.69 10.55 -21.01
C GLU A 98 -4.99 9.67 -22.05
N GLN A 99 -4.34 8.59 -21.60
CA GLN A 99 -3.76 7.58 -22.47
C GLN A 99 -4.39 6.21 -22.26
N PRO A 100 -4.45 5.34 -23.29
CA PRO A 100 -4.96 3.98 -23.17
C PRO A 100 -4.26 3.16 -22.07
N ILE A 101 -2.99 3.45 -21.79
CA ILE A 101 -2.22 2.81 -20.72
C ILE A 101 -2.72 3.18 -19.32
N ASP A 102 -3.41 4.30 -19.16
CA ASP A 102 -4.01 4.74 -17.90
C ASP A 102 -5.36 4.03 -17.62
N ALA A 103 -5.98 3.45 -18.66
CA ALA A 103 -7.16 2.63 -18.53
C ALA A 103 -6.83 1.16 -18.16
N ILE A 104 -5.57 0.75 -18.33
CA ILE A 104 -5.08 -0.57 -17.96
C ILE A 104 -4.53 -0.48 -16.54
N PRO A 105 -5.12 -1.17 -15.55
CA PRO A 105 -4.61 -1.14 -14.19
C PRO A 105 -3.17 -1.65 -14.13
N ARG A 106 -2.21 -0.76 -13.87
CA ARG A 106 -0.85 -1.16 -13.48
C ARG A 106 -0.89 -2.00 -12.21
N VAL A 107 -0.49 -3.25 -12.33
CA VAL A 107 -0.28 -4.15 -11.21
C VAL A 107 1.09 -3.85 -10.57
N LEU A 108 1.14 -3.76 -9.24
CA LEU A 108 2.32 -3.55 -8.39
C LEU A 108 3.38 -4.64 -8.60
#